data_AF-A0A2P5HNQ2-F1
#
_entry.id   AF-A0A2P5HNQ2-F1
#
_cell.length_a   1.000
_cell.length_b   1.000
_cell.length_c   1.000
_cell.angle_alpha   90.00
_cell.angle_beta   90.00
_cell.angle_gamma   90.00
#
_symmetry.space_group_name_H-M   'P 1'
#
loop_
_entity.id
_entity.type
_entity.pdbx_description
1 polymer ?
#
loop_
_entity_poly.entity_id
_entity_poly.type
_entity_poly.pdbx_seq_one_letter_code
_entity_poly.pdbx_strand_id
1 'polypeptide(L)'
;MEGLEERYRLLNEEDRKFDEHCHKVQVQAENRLQKAVKAYEIDREAGQKDIDQKELALNESKEALATRQRKHEAEIENLNQKISKLKRLKRGSSKELPTIPYEEVYALARDPGAHHKHWIVEFPKRSGNWYILRCMDHNLNWGKDPLRSARFHLNGKAHGLPNRADLTVEKLGELVGDCDRKKANASNLEYNKFLRKGYKPNKTIRPPRKAQTKKPP
;
A
#
# COMPACT_ATOMS: atom_id res chain seq x y z
N MET A 1 62.49 -57.51 -86.95
CA MET A 1 61.44 -57.87 -85.96
C MET A 1 61.78 -57.29 -84.59
N GLU A 2 63.04 -57.37 -84.12
CA GLU A 2 63.46 -56.90 -82.78
C GLU A 2 63.18 -55.41 -82.48
N GLY A 3 63.34 -54.48 -83.44
CA GLY A 3 63.16 -53.05 -83.19
C GLY A 3 61.71 -52.57 -82.97
N LEU A 4 60.71 -53.42 -83.25
CA LEU A 4 59.28 -53.08 -83.15
C LEU A 4 58.70 -53.49 -81.79
N GLU A 5 59.14 -54.63 -81.25
CA GLU A 5 58.80 -55.08 -79.89
C GLU A 5 59.38 -54.14 -78.82
N GLU A 6 60.59 -53.62 -79.04
CA GLU A 6 61.22 -52.68 -78.11
C GLU A 6 60.46 -51.34 -78.04
N ARG A 7 60.01 -50.81 -79.18
CA ARG A 7 59.15 -49.60 -79.20
C ARG A 7 57.81 -49.83 -78.51
N TYR A 8 57.21 -51.02 -78.67
CA TYR A 8 55.94 -51.35 -78.02
C TYR A 8 56.10 -51.47 -76.49
N ARG A 9 57.24 -52.01 -76.00
CA ARG A 9 57.55 -51.99 -74.57
C ARG A 9 57.72 -50.58 -74.03
N LEU A 10 58.44 -49.72 -74.73
CA LEU A 10 58.68 -48.33 -74.30
C LEU A 10 57.37 -47.53 -74.22
N LEU A 11 56.49 -47.65 -75.23
CA LEU A 11 55.16 -47.04 -75.21
C LEU A 11 54.31 -47.49 -74.02
N ASN A 12 54.23 -48.81 -73.75
CA ASN A 12 53.50 -49.32 -72.59
C ASN A 12 54.10 -48.84 -71.25
N GLU A 13 55.42 -48.65 -71.18
CA GLU A 13 56.07 -48.11 -69.99
C GLU A 13 55.78 -46.62 -69.78
N GLU A 14 55.70 -45.84 -70.86
CA GLU A 14 55.29 -44.44 -70.82
C GLU A 14 53.82 -44.30 -70.42
N ASP A 15 52.93 -45.11 -70.97
CA ASP A 15 51.50 -45.14 -70.61
C ASP A 15 51.31 -45.49 -69.12
N ARG A 16 52.02 -46.52 -68.61
CA ARG A 16 51.98 -46.86 -67.18
C ARG A 16 52.49 -45.72 -66.29
N LYS A 17 53.58 -45.05 -66.70
CA LYS A 17 54.12 -43.89 -65.96
C LYS A 17 53.14 -42.72 -65.97
N PHE A 18 52.43 -42.51 -67.07
CA PHE A 18 51.40 -41.49 -67.19
C PHE A 18 50.20 -41.80 -66.28
N ASP A 19 49.71 -43.04 -66.27
CA ASP A 19 48.63 -43.48 -65.39
C ASP A 19 49.01 -43.37 -63.91
N GLU A 20 50.23 -43.79 -63.54
CA GLU A 20 50.75 -43.61 -62.18
C GLU A 20 50.84 -42.13 -61.78
N HIS A 21 51.23 -41.25 -62.71
CA HIS A 21 51.28 -39.81 -62.47
C HIS A 21 49.86 -39.24 -62.27
N CYS A 22 48.92 -39.56 -63.16
CA CYS A 22 47.52 -39.17 -63.05
C CYS A 22 46.89 -39.65 -61.73
N HIS A 23 47.14 -40.90 -61.34
CA HIS A 23 46.67 -41.44 -60.06
C HIS A 23 47.27 -40.70 -58.86
N LYS A 24 48.58 -40.42 -58.86
CA LYS A 24 49.23 -39.63 -57.79
C LYS A 24 48.65 -38.22 -57.69
N VAL A 25 48.40 -37.56 -58.83
CA VAL A 25 47.78 -36.23 -58.86
C VAL A 25 46.36 -36.28 -58.31
N GLN A 26 45.57 -37.28 -58.70
CA GLN A 26 44.21 -37.47 -58.20
C GLN A 26 44.19 -37.70 -56.68
N VAL A 27 45.04 -38.61 -56.17
CA VAL A 27 45.16 -38.87 -54.72
C VAL A 27 45.60 -37.63 -53.96
N GLN A 28 46.50 -36.81 -54.52
CA GLN A 28 46.88 -35.55 -53.90
C GLN A 28 45.73 -34.53 -53.87
N ALA A 29 44.93 -34.45 -54.93
CA ALA A 29 43.75 -33.60 -54.99
C ALA A 29 42.69 -34.02 -53.98
N GLU A 30 42.40 -35.32 -53.87
CA GLU A 30 41.47 -35.89 -52.89
C GLU A 30 41.93 -35.62 -51.45
N ASN A 31 43.22 -35.79 -51.16
CA ASN A 31 43.79 -35.46 -49.85
C ASN A 31 43.65 -33.97 -49.50
N ARG A 32 43.84 -33.07 -50.49
CA ARG A 32 43.63 -31.62 -50.28
C ARG A 32 42.17 -31.30 -50.00
N LEU A 33 41.24 -31.92 -50.73
CA LEU A 33 39.80 -31.78 -50.51
C LEU A 33 39.41 -32.28 -49.12
N GLN A 34 39.86 -33.46 -48.71
CA GLN A 34 39.58 -34.00 -47.37
C GLN A 34 40.09 -33.09 -46.26
N LYS A 35 41.27 -32.47 -46.43
CA LYS A 35 41.79 -31.48 -45.47
C LYS A 35 40.91 -30.23 -45.42
N ALA A 36 40.46 -29.73 -46.55
CA ALA A 36 39.59 -28.55 -46.62
C ALA A 36 38.22 -28.81 -45.98
N VAL A 37 37.63 -29.98 -46.23
CA VAL A 37 36.35 -30.39 -45.60
C VAL A 37 36.49 -30.47 -44.09
N LYS A 38 37.54 -31.14 -43.59
CA LYS A 38 37.78 -31.23 -42.13
C LYS A 38 37.97 -29.87 -41.48
N ALA A 39 38.69 -28.95 -42.14
CA ALA A 39 38.86 -27.59 -41.64
C ALA A 39 37.52 -26.86 -41.53
N TYR A 40 36.66 -26.97 -42.56
CA TYR A 40 35.33 -26.37 -42.55
C TYR A 40 34.41 -26.96 -41.48
N GLU A 41 34.47 -28.27 -41.23
CA GLU A 41 33.69 -28.92 -40.17
C GLU A 41 34.08 -28.41 -38.78
N ILE A 42 35.38 -28.26 -38.52
CA ILE A 42 35.90 -27.70 -37.27
C ILE A 42 35.39 -26.27 -37.05
N ASP A 43 35.47 -25.43 -38.08
CA ASP A 43 34.99 -24.04 -38.00
C ASP A 43 33.47 -23.99 -37.76
N ARG A 44 32.71 -24.88 -38.42
CA ARG A 44 31.26 -25.00 -38.21
C ARG A 44 30.91 -25.42 -36.79
N GLU A 45 31.62 -26.41 -36.24
CA GLU A 45 31.43 -26.85 -34.86
C GLU A 45 31.80 -25.78 -33.84
N ALA A 46 32.87 -25.02 -34.09
CA ALA A 46 33.26 -23.90 -33.25
C ALA A 46 32.17 -22.81 -33.26
N GLY A 47 31.62 -22.49 -34.44
CA GLY A 47 30.50 -21.56 -34.58
C GLY A 47 29.24 -22.04 -33.85
N GLN A 48 28.91 -23.33 -33.94
CA GLN A 48 27.76 -23.90 -33.24
C GLN A 48 27.92 -23.82 -31.72
N LYS A 49 29.10 -24.13 -31.18
CA LYS A 49 29.38 -24.04 -29.74
C LYS A 49 29.23 -22.62 -29.19
N ASP A 50 29.62 -21.61 -29.96
CA ASP A 50 29.43 -20.20 -29.56
C ASP A 50 27.94 -19.82 -29.52
N ILE A 51 27.14 -20.30 -30.47
CA ILE A 51 25.68 -20.12 -30.47
C ILE A 51 25.06 -20.78 -29.24
N ASP A 52 25.41 -22.03 -28.96
CA ASP A 52 24.87 -22.79 -27.84
C ASP A 52 25.23 -22.12 -26.49
N GLN A 53 26.46 -21.61 -26.35
CA GLN A 53 26.89 -20.86 -25.17
C GLN A 53 26.08 -19.57 -24.97
N LYS A 54 25.83 -18.82 -26.05
CA LYS A 54 25.01 -17.60 -25.99
C LYS A 54 23.57 -17.88 -25.62
N GLU A 55 22.99 -18.97 -26.13
CA GLU A 55 21.63 -19.38 -25.80
C GLU A 55 21.50 -19.80 -24.33
N LEU A 56 22.50 -20.53 -23.81
CA LEU A 56 22.55 -20.88 -22.39
C LEU A 56 22.61 -19.63 -21.49
N ALA A 57 23.52 -18.70 -21.77
CA ALA A 57 23.65 -17.46 -21.02
C ALA A 57 22.37 -16.61 -21.08
N LEU A 58 21.68 -16.61 -22.22
CA LEU A 58 20.40 -15.91 -22.38
C LEU A 58 19.31 -16.53 -21.50
N ASN A 59 19.24 -17.86 -21.43
CA ASN A 59 18.26 -18.56 -20.59
C ASN A 59 18.52 -18.32 -19.10
N GLU A 60 19.78 -18.38 -18.65
CA GLU A 60 20.15 -18.04 -17.27
C GLU A 60 19.77 -16.59 -16.92
N SER A 61 20.00 -15.64 -17.84
CA SER A 61 19.60 -14.25 -17.65
C SER A 61 18.07 -14.08 -17.57
N LYS A 62 17.30 -14.82 -18.37
CA LYS A 62 15.83 -14.80 -18.34
C LYS A 62 15.31 -15.34 -17.00
N GLU A 63 15.87 -16.43 -16.50
CA GLU A 63 15.49 -16.99 -15.19
C GLU A 63 15.82 -16.04 -14.03
N ALA A 64 16.99 -15.39 -14.08
CA ALA A 64 17.36 -14.36 -13.11
C ALA A 64 16.41 -13.15 -13.14
N LEU A 65 15.93 -12.76 -14.32
CA LEU A 65 14.93 -11.69 -14.45
C LEU A 65 13.58 -12.12 -13.90
N ALA A 66 13.11 -13.33 -14.23
CA ALA A 66 11.83 -13.86 -13.77
C ALA A 66 11.80 -13.98 -12.24
N THR A 67 12.90 -14.41 -11.61
CA THR A 67 12.99 -14.46 -10.15
C THR A 67 12.96 -13.07 -9.51
N ARG A 68 13.58 -12.05 -10.12
CA ARG A 68 13.46 -10.65 -9.66
C ARG A 68 12.03 -10.14 -9.77
N GLN A 69 11.35 -10.42 -10.88
CA GLN A 69 9.95 -10.03 -11.08
C GLN A 69 9.02 -10.65 -10.02
N ARG A 70 9.15 -11.97 -9.76
CA ARG A 70 8.37 -12.65 -8.70
C ARG A 70 8.58 -12.02 -7.31
N LYS A 71 9.81 -11.61 -6.98
CA LYS A 71 10.10 -10.93 -5.71
C LYS A 71 9.40 -9.57 -5.63
N HIS A 72 9.44 -8.79 -6.71
CA HIS A 72 8.79 -7.48 -6.77
C HIS A 72 7.25 -7.60 -6.68
N GLU A 73 6.67 -8.58 -7.37
CA GLU A 73 5.23 -8.86 -7.30
C GLU A 73 4.79 -9.26 -5.89
N ALA A 74 5.57 -10.11 -5.20
CA ALA A 74 5.29 -10.48 -3.81
C ALA A 74 5.36 -9.26 -2.86
N GLU A 75 6.27 -8.32 -3.10
CA GLU A 75 6.38 -7.08 -2.32
C GLU A 75 5.18 -6.15 -2.56
N ILE A 76 4.74 -6.00 -3.82
CA ILE A 76 3.51 -5.26 -4.16
C ILE A 76 2.30 -5.85 -3.42
N GLU A 77 2.16 -7.17 -3.42
CA GLU A 77 1.05 -7.84 -2.74
C GLU A 77 1.07 -7.59 -1.22
N ASN A 78 2.26 -7.65 -0.60
CA ASN A 78 2.42 -7.31 0.81
C ASN A 78 2.02 -5.86 1.11
N LEU A 79 2.45 -4.91 0.26
CA LEU A 79 2.05 -3.50 0.38
C LEU A 79 0.54 -3.33 0.24
N ASN A 80 -0.09 -4.00 -0.72
CA ASN A 80 -1.54 -3.96 -0.91
C ASN A 80 -2.30 -4.48 0.32
N GLN A 81 -1.81 -5.57 0.94
CA GLN A 81 -2.37 -6.08 2.19
C GLN A 81 -2.25 -5.07 3.34
N LYS A 82 -1.10 -4.39 3.48
CA LYS A 82 -0.92 -3.32 4.47
C LYS A 82 -1.87 -2.15 4.22
N ILE A 83 -2.01 -1.72 2.97
CA ILE A 83 -2.94 -0.64 2.58
C ILE A 83 -4.38 -1.03 2.91
N SER A 84 -4.78 -2.26 2.61
CA SER A 84 -6.12 -2.77 2.94
C SER A 84 -6.38 -2.73 4.44
N LYS A 85 -5.41 -3.16 5.27
CA LYS A 85 -5.49 -3.08 6.73
C LYS A 85 -5.65 -1.64 7.22
N LEU A 86 -4.85 -0.71 6.69
CA LEU A 86 -4.95 0.72 7.01
C LEU A 86 -6.30 1.31 6.59
N LYS A 87 -6.82 0.95 5.42
CA LYS A 87 -8.15 1.38 4.95
C LYS A 87 -9.27 0.88 5.86
N ARG A 88 -9.19 -0.37 6.38
CA ARG A 88 -10.17 -0.89 7.35
C ARG A 88 -10.10 -0.14 8.68
N LEU A 89 -8.91 0.21 9.14
CA LEU A 89 -8.74 1.06 10.33
C LEU A 89 -9.31 2.48 10.12
N LYS A 90 -9.15 3.04 8.92
CA LYS A 90 -9.67 4.38 8.56
C LYS A 90 -11.18 4.43 8.33
N ARG A 91 -11.79 3.33 7.85
CA ARG A 91 -13.25 3.23 7.63
C ARG A 91 -14.08 3.28 8.92
N GLY A 92 -13.45 3.10 10.09
CA GLY A 92 -14.09 3.35 11.38
C GLY A 92 -14.23 4.84 11.76
N SER A 93 -13.66 5.78 10.99
CA SER A 93 -13.57 7.20 11.39
C SER A 93 -14.07 8.20 10.33
N SER A 94 -14.79 7.76 9.30
CA SER A 94 -15.16 8.61 8.14
C SER A 94 -16.52 9.30 8.26
N LYS A 95 -16.97 9.61 9.49
CA LYS A 95 -17.98 10.67 9.67
C LYS A 95 -17.21 11.91 10.05
N GLU A 96 -17.12 12.88 9.14
CA GLU A 96 -16.60 14.20 9.50
C GLU A 96 -17.44 14.72 10.66
N LEU A 97 -16.77 14.98 11.79
CA LEU A 97 -17.47 15.45 12.97
C LEU A 97 -18.01 16.85 12.69
N PRO A 98 -19.22 17.18 13.18
CA PRO A 98 -19.72 18.54 13.11
C PRO A 98 -18.69 19.49 13.72
N THR A 99 -18.49 20.64 13.10
CA THR A 99 -17.55 21.66 13.57
C THR A 99 -18.31 22.86 14.10
N ILE A 100 -17.91 23.34 15.28
CA ILE A 100 -18.42 24.55 15.92
C ILE A 100 -17.28 25.58 16.06
N PRO A 101 -17.44 26.84 15.64
CA PRO A 101 -16.40 27.85 15.82
C PRO A 101 -16.08 28.09 17.29
N TYR A 102 -14.80 28.30 17.63
CA TYR A 102 -14.40 28.60 19.01
C TYR A 102 -15.16 29.79 19.61
N GLU A 103 -15.38 30.85 18.84
CA GLU A 103 -16.06 32.07 19.32
C GLU A 103 -17.49 31.78 19.78
N GLU A 104 -18.19 30.85 19.12
CA GLU A 104 -19.53 30.42 19.52
C GLU A 104 -19.49 29.69 20.86
N VAL A 105 -18.55 28.74 21.01
CA VAL A 105 -18.36 28.02 22.28
C VAL A 105 -17.99 28.98 23.41
N TYR A 106 -17.13 29.96 23.13
CA TYR A 106 -16.68 30.94 24.11
C TYR A 106 -17.78 31.90 24.53
N ALA A 107 -18.61 32.36 23.58
CA ALA A 107 -19.79 33.18 23.88
C ALA A 107 -20.76 32.45 24.82
N LEU A 108 -21.07 31.17 24.52
CA LEU A 108 -21.93 30.34 25.39
C LEU A 108 -21.35 30.16 26.79
N ALA A 109 -20.02 30.00 26.90
CA ALA A 109 -19.35 29.86 28.20
C ALA A 109 -19.46 31.11 29.09
N ARG A 110 -19.66 32.30 28.49
CA ARG A 110 -19.75 33.60 29.18
C ARG A 110 -21.18 34.08 29.42
N ASP A 111 -22.13 33.61 28.64
CA ASP A 111 -23.52 34.04 28.74
C ASP A 111 -24.22 33.45 29.99
N PRO A 112 -24.68 34.26 30.95
CA PRO A 112 -25.46 33.78 32.09
C PRO A 112 -26.74 33.03 31.69
N GLY A 113 -27.38 33.41 30.58
CA GLY A 113 -28.62 32.83 30.06
C GLY A 113 -28.45 31.53 29.29
N ALA A 114 -27.25 31.21 28.83
CA ALA A 114 -27.00 30.00 28.03
C ALA A 114 -27.34 28.71 28.80
N HIS A 115 -28.32 27.96 28.28
CA HIS A 115 -28.76 26.69 28.85
C HIS A 115 -27.68 25.60 28.75
N HIS A 116 -26.94 25.57 27.65
CA HIS A 116 -25.90 24.59 27.37
C HIS A 116 -24.55 25.26 27.29
N LYS A 117 -23.83 25.23 28.40
CA LYS A 117 -22.42 25.59 28.44
C LYS A 117 -21.61 24.31 28.20
N HIS A 118 -20.43 24.40 27.58
CA HIS A 118 -19.61 23.24 27.23
C HIS A 118 -18.21 23.33 27.80
N TRP A 119 -17.69 22.20 28.27
CA TRP A 119 -16.27 22.03 28.59
C TRP A 119 -15.53 21.54 27.34
N ILE A 120 -14.49 22.25 26.93
CA ILE A 120 -13.64 21.90 25.78
C ILE A 120 -12.57 20.90 26.24
N VAL A 121 -12.44 19.79 25.53
CA VAL A 121 -11.48 18.72 25.82
C VAL A 121 -10.62 18.39 24.60
N GLU A 122 -9.33 18.16 24.81
CA GLU A 122 -8.42 17.69 23.76
C GLU A 122 -8.52 16.17 23.61
N PHE A 123 -8.68 15.67 22.37
CA PHE A 123 -8.67 14.24 22.12
C PHE A 123 -8.13 13.86 20.72
N PRO A 124 -7.29 12.82 20.59
CA PRO A 124 -6.44 12.26 21.65
C PRO A 124 -5.62 13.35 22.34
N LYS A 125 -5.08 13.07 23.53
CA LYS A 125 -4.21 14.06 24.20
C LYS A 125 -3.03 14.44 23.31
N ARG A 126 -2.65 15.71 23.28
CA ARG A 126 -1.57 16.27 22.42
C ARG A 126 -1.83 16.16 20.92
N SER A 127 -3.07 15.94 20.48
CA SER A 127 -3.42 15.92 19.05
C SER A 127 -3.57 17.33 18.47
N GLY A 128 -3.75 18.36 19.31
CA GLY A 128 -4.16 19.69 18.87
C GLY A 128 -5.63 19.80 18.47
N ASN A 129 -6.39 18.70 18.52
CA ASN A 129 -7.82 18.70 18.20
C ASN A 129 -8.65 18.83 19.47
N TRP A 130 -9.56 19.80 19.46
CA TRP A 130 -10.38 20.19 20.61
C TRP A 130 -11.85 19.92 20.33
N TYR A 131 -12.56 19.41 21.31
CA TYR A 131 -13.95 18.99 21.15
C TYR A 131 -14.81 19.50 22.28
N ILE A 132 -16.06 19.80 21.98
CA ILE A 132 -17.13 19.76 22.97
C ILE A 132 -17.84 18.40 22.86
N LEU A 133 -18.40 17.93 23.96
CA LEU A 133 -19.20 16.72 23.98
C LEU A 133 -20.63 17.06 24.39
N ARG A 134 -21.61 16.64 23.57
CA ARG A 134 -23.04 16.67 23.90
C ARG A 134 -23.80 15.49 23.30
N CYS A 135 -24.85 15.04 23.97
CA CYS A 135 -25.78 14.07 23.40
C CYS A 135 -27.03 14.80 22.92
N MET A 136 -27.27 14.79 21.60
CA MET A 136 -28.43 15.44 20.99
C MET A 136 -29.73 14.69 21.30
N ASP A 137 -29.71 13.35 21.25
CA ASP A 137 -30.89 12.50 21.51
C ASP A 137 -31.50 12.74 22.89
N HIS A 138 -30.63 13.04 23.88
CA HIS A 138 -31.03 13.22 25.28
C HIS A 138 -30.83 14.66 25.78
N ASN A 139 -30.42 15.58 24.90
CA ASN A 139 -30.05 16.96 25.21
C ASN A 139 -29.16 17.12 26.46
N LEU A 140 -28.12 16.28 26.56
CA LEU A 140 -27.20 16.24 27.71
C LEU A 140 -25.89 16.97 27.42
N ASN A 141 -25.40 17.68 28.43
CA ASN A 141 -24.08 18.29 28.45
C ASN A 141 -23.36 17.99 29.77
N TRP A 142 -22.03 17.98 29.72
CA TRP A 142 -21.18 17.55 30.83
C TRP A 142 -20.31 18.69 31.38
N GLY A 143 -19.82 18.49 32.60
CA GLY A 143 -18.96 19.43 33.31
C GLY A 143 -17.47 19.15 33.12
N LYS A 144 -16.68 19.35 34.17
CA LYS A 144 -15.19 19.31 34.19
C LYS A 144 -14.54 18.06 33.58
N ASP A 145 -15.24 16.93 33.52
CA ASP A 145 -14.75 15.68 32.94
C ASP A 145 -15.70 15.14 31.85
N PRO A 146 -15.85 15.87 30.73
CA PRO A 146 -16.90 15.58 29.76
C PRO A 146 -16.70 14.21 29.10
N LEU A 147 -15.46 13.82 28.81
CA LEU A 147 -15.15 12.54 28.17
C LEU A 147 -15.51 11.34 29.07
N ARG A 148 -15.25 11.42 30.37
CA ARG A 148 -15.61 10.36 31.33
C ARG A 148 -17.13 10.23 31.42
N SER A 149 -17.84 11.34 31.62
CA SER A 149 -19.30 11.31 31.75
C SER A 149 -20.01 10.89 30.46
N ALA A 150 -19.54 11.34 29.30
CA ALA A 150 -20.05 10.95 27.99
C ALA A 150 -19.86 9.45 27.73
N ARG A 151 -18.68 8.89 28.07
CA ARG A 151 -18.41 7.45 27.98
C ARG A 151 -19.37 6.61 28.81
N PHE A 152 -19.61 7.00 30.07
CA PHE A 152 -20.58 6.31 30.92
C PHE A 152 -22.01 6.42 30.39
N HIS A 153 -22.36 7.57 29.80
CA HIS A 153 -23.67 7.75 29.17
C HIS A 153 -23.86 6.80 27.97
N LEU A 154 -22.89 6.75 27.05
CA LEU A 154 -22.95 5.85 25.90
C LEU A 154 -22.96 4.38 26.30
N ASN A 155 -22.23 4.00 27.35
CA ASN A 155 -22.21 2.64 27.85
C ASN A 155 -23.47 2.26 28.65
N GLY A 156 -24.21 3.26 29.15
CA GLY A 156 -25.43 3.04 29.91
C GLY A 156 -26.60 2.52 29.07
N LYS A 157 -27.72 2.25 29.74
CA LYS A 157 -28.94 1.66 29.16
C LYS A 157 -29.52 2.43 27.96
N ALA A 158 -29.18 3.71 27.80
CA ALA A 158 -29.72 4.55 26.74
C ALA A 158 -29.13 4.22 25.35
N HIS A 159 -27.85 3.81 25.29
CA HIS A 159 -27.18 3.55 24.01
C HIS A 159 -26.49 2.17 23.97
N GLY A 160 -26.09 1.60 25.11
CA GLY A 160 -25.50 0.25 25.18
C GLY A 160 -24.18 0.09 24.42
N LEU A 161 -23.46 1.18 24.16
CA LEU A 161 -22.24 1.17 23.35
C LEU A 161 -20.99 0.81 24.17
N PRO A 162 -19.91 0.33 23.52
CA PRO A 162 -18.64 0.09 24.19
C PRO A 162 -18.09 1.31 24.93
N ASN A 163 -17.51 1.09 26.12
CA ASN A 163 -16.90 2.13 26.94
C ASN A 163 -15.53 2.59 26.37
N ARG A 164 -15.56 3.25 25.21
CA ARG A 164 -14.40 3.64 24.40
C ARG A 164 -14.37 5.14 24.16
N ALA A 165 -13.20 5.77 24.40
CA ALA A 165 -13.06 7.22 24.31
C ALA A 165 -13.12 7.73 22.86
N ASP A 166 -12.51 6.99 21.93
CA ASP A 166 -12.55 7.24 20.50
C ASP A 166 -13.98 7.19 19.95
N LEU A 167 -14.73 6.12 20.27
CA LEU A 167 -16.15 6.02 19.92
C LEU A 167 -16.99 7.14 20.53
N THR A 168 -16.63 7.61 21.73
CA THR A 168 -17.35 8.70 22.40
C THR A 168 -17.20 10.02 21.66
N VAL A 169 -15.98 10.36 21.23
CA VAL A 169 -15.74 11.56 20.43
C VAL A 169 -16.36 11.40 19.04
N GLU A 170 -16.33 10.22 18.45
CA GLU A 170 -16.98 9.93 17.17
C GLU A 170 -18.51 10.15 17.21
N LYS A 171 -19.17 9.76 18.31
CA LYS A 171 -20.63 9.81 18.43
C LYS A 171 -21.18 11.11 18.99
N LEU A 172 -20.45 11.76 19.89
CA LEU A 172 -20.94 12.90 20.69
C LEU A 172 -20.07 14.15 20.54
N GLY A 173 -18.95 14.05 19.82
CA GLY A 173 -18.01 15.13 19.63
C GLY A 173 -18.44 16.12 18.56
N GLU A 174 -18.19 17.39 18.85
CA GLU A 174 -18.15 18.44 17.83
C GLU A 174 -16.77 19.09 17.91
N LEU A 175 -16.10 19.17 16.77
CA LEU A 175 -14.76 19.74 16.66
C LEU A 175 -14.87 21.25 16.86
N VAL A 176 -14.02 21.81 17.72
CA VAL A 176 -13.96 23.26 17.95
C VAL A 176 -12.98 23.87 16.96
N GLY A 177 -13.50 24.60 15.97
CA GLY A 177 -12.71 25.28 14.95
C GLY A 177 -11.82 26.36 15.55
N ASP A 178 -10.60 26.50 15.02
CA ASP A 178 -9.59 27.48 15.43
C ASP A 178 -9.30 27.52 16.94
N CYS A 179 -9.45 26.38 17.61
CA CYS A 179 -9.18 26.24 19.03
C CYS A 179 -7.75 25.75 19.27
N ASP A 180 -7.10 26.33 20.27
CA ASP A 180 -5.83 25.87 20.81
C ASP A 180 -5.95 25.68 22.33
N ARG A 181 -4.84 25.29 22.96
CA ARG A 181 -4.79 25.09 24.42
C ARG A 181 -5.10 26.36 25.21
N LYS A 182 -4.67 27.53 24.75
CA LYS A 182 -4.91 28.80 25.46
C LYS A 182 -6.39 29.16 25.41
N LYS A 183 -6.98 29.06 24.22
CA LYS A 183 -8.41 29.27 23.95
C LYS A 183 -9.30 28.30 24.73
N ALA A 184 -8.98 27.01 24.70
CA ALA A 184 -9.71 26.00 25.46
C ALA A 184 -9.68 26.28 26.97
N ASN A 185 -8.51 26.63 27.51
CA ASN A 185 -8.37 26.98 28.92
C ASN A 185 -9.15 28.25 29.29
N ALA A 186 -9.15 29.28 28.44
CA ALA A 186 -9.91 30.50 28.65
C ALA A 186 -11.43 30.21 28.70
N SER A 187 -11.95 29.42 27.77
CA SER A 187 -13.36 29.03 27.76
C SER A 187 -13.75 28.19 28.98
N ASN A 188 -12.92 27.18 29.30
CA ASN A 188 -13.14 26.33 30.47
C ASN A 188 -13.06 27.11 31.79
N LEU A 189 -12.27 28.19 31.85
CA LEU A 189 -12.21 29.07 33.02
C LEU A 189 -13.53 29.82 33.22
N GLU A 190 -14.12 30.38 32.16
CA GLU A 190 -15.43 31.04 32.23
C GLU A 190 -16.53 30.06 32.63
N TYR A 191 -16.55 28.87 32.02
CA TYR A 191 -17.45 27.78 32.40
C TYR A 191 -17.35 27.44 33.89
N ASN A 192 -16.11 27.34 34.41
CA ASN A 192 -15.87 26.99 35.81
C ASN A 192 -16.37 28.07 36.78
N LYS A 193 -16.40 29.35 36.39
CA LYS A 193 -17.02 30.40 37.21
C LYS A 193 -18.51 30.14 37.41
N PHE A 194 -19.21 29.70 36.36
CA PHE A 194 -20.63 29.35 36.45
C PHE A 194 -20.87 28.09 37.29
N LEU A 195 -20.03 27.06 37.16
CA LEU A 195 -20.11 25.88 38.02
C LEU A 195 -20.02 26.26 39.50
N ARG A 196 -19.07 27.15 39.86
CA ARG A 196 -18.90 27.64 41.24
C ARG A 196 -20.09 28.47 41.73
N LYS A 197 -20.77 29.18 40.83
CA LYS A 197 -22.00 29.93 41.11
C LYS A 197 -23.26 29.05 41.17
N GLY A 198 -23.13 27.72 41.03
CA GLY A 198 -24.24 26.78 41.16
C GLY A 198 -24.88 26.33 39.84
N TYR A 199 -24.29 26.66 38.68
CA TYR A 199 -24.73 26.08 37.41
C TYR A 199 -24.61 24.55 37.45
N LYS A 200 -25.70 23.87 37.13
CA LYS A 200 -25.76 22.40 37.06
C LYS A 200 -25.93 21.98 35.59
N PRO A 201 -24.93 21.33 34.99
CA PRO A 201 -25.05 20.77 33.64
C PRO A 201 -26.21 19.78 33.59
N ASN A 202 -26.86 19.65 32.43
CA ASN A 202 -27.95 18.71 32.25
C ASN A 202 -27.40 17.29 32.14
N LYS A 203 -27.33 16.59 33.29
CA LYS A 203 -26.76 15.24 33.41
C LYS A 203 -27.80 14.13 33.51
N THR A 204 -29.08 14.46 33.66
CA THR A 204 -30.15 13.46 33.85
C THR A 204 -30.88 13.20 32.56
N ILE A 205 -30.98 11.91 32.18
CA ILE A 205 -31.89 11.47 31.12
C ILE A 205 -33.30 11.73 31.65
N ARG A 206 -33.90 12.85 31.28
CA ARG A 206 -35.33 13.05 31.50
C ARG A 206 -36.04 12.20 30.44
N PRO A 207 -37.02 11.37 30.80
CA PRO A 207 -37.89 10.80 29.78
C PRO A 207 -38.49 11.94 28.96
N PRO A 208 -38.69 11.77 27.64
CA PRO A 208 -39.31 12.82 26.84
C PRO A 208 -40.62 13.23 27.54
N ARG A 209 -40.79 14.54 27.76
CA ARG A 209 -42.07 15.06 28.27
C ARG A 209 -43.12 14.58 27.27
N LYS A 210 -44.00 13.65 27.69
CA LYS A 210 -45.21 13.35 26.93
C LYS A 210 -45.86 14.71 26.68
N ALA A 211 -46.11 15.04 25.41
CA ALA A 211 -46.84 16.24 25.04
C ALA A 211 -48.11 16.25 25.91
N GLN A 212 -48.23 17.27 26.77
CA GLN A 212 -49.46 17.47 27.51
C GLN A 212 -50.51 17.85 26.48
N THR A 213 -51.27 16.87 26.00
CA THR A 213 -52.53 17.13 25.31
C THR A 213 -53.41 17.81 26.34
N LYS A 214 -53.57 19.13 26.18
CA LYS A 214 -54.60 19.88 26.88
C LYS A 214 -55.93 19.21 26.55
N LYS A 215 -56.59 18.66 27.56
CA LYS A 215 -57.97 18.20 27.45
C LYS A 215 -58.81 19.46 27.15
N PRO A 216 -59.58 19.53 26.05
CA PRO A 216 -60.49 20.65 25.84
C PRO A 216 -61.62 20.60 26.89
N PRO A 217 -62.26 21.74 27.16
CA PRO A 217 -63.28 21.89 28.20
C PRO A 217 -64.51 21.01 27.99
#